data_AF-A0A1N6ZHP2-F1
#
_entry.id   AF-A0A1N6ZHP2-F1
#
_cell.length_a   1.000
_cell.length_b   1.000
_cell.length_c   1.000
_cell.angle_alpha   90.00
_cell.angle_beta   90.00
_cell.angle_gamma   90.00
#
_symmetry.space_group_name_H-M   'P 1'
#
loop_
_entity.id
_entity.type
_entity.pdbx_description
1 polymer ?
#
loop_
_entity_poly.entity_id
_entity_poly.type
_entity_poly.pdbx_seq_one_letter_code
_entity_poly.pdbx_strand_id
1 'polypeptide(L)'
;MAASPAVKSGSPMGLFYELWMLAFESHQAICLRTSRLSFGGEAAGTEAQLMITEKVDAAHSAIESLMGGVPPIRIVQRYRSAVRANVSRLSKA
;
A
#
# COMPACT_ATOMS: atom_id res chain seq x y z
N MET A 1 -7.08 -0.65 -15.00
CA MET A 1 -8.01 -0.40 -13.89
C MET A 1 -9.02 -1.55 -13.88
N ALA A 2 -8.64 -2.70 -13.30
CA ALA A 2 -9.54 -3.85 -13.24
C ALA A 2 -10.62 -3.57 -12.20
N ALA A 3 -11.89 -3.60 -12.62
CA ALA A 3 -13.03 -3.46 -11.75
C ALA A 3 -12.97 -4.53 -10.65
N SER A 4 -13.19 -4.13 -9.39
CA SER A 4 -13.36 -5.07 -8.28
C SER A 4 -14.50 -6.03 -8.64
N PRO A 5 -14.28 -7.36 -8.69
CA PRO A 5 -15.39 -8.28 -8.69
C PRO A 5 -16.18 -8.04 -7.40
N ALA A 6 -17.51 -8.04 -7.50
CA ALA A 6 -18.43 -7.73 -6.41
C ALA A 6 -18.37 -8.78 -5.29
N VAL A 7 -17.28 -8.78 -4.53
CA VAL A 7 -17.06 -9.67 -3.40
C VAL A 7 -17.56 -8.93 -2.15
N LYS A 8 -18.55 -9.50 -1.46
CA LYS A 8 -19.21 -8.84 -0.32
C LYS A 8 -18.18 -8.51 0.77
N SER A 9 -18.17 -7.25 1.21
CA SER A 9 -17.34 -6.76 2.31
C SER A 9 -17.70 -7.46 3.61
N GLY A 10 -16.98 -8.54 3.94
CA GLY A 10 -17.21 -9.35 5.13
C GLY A 10 -17.04 -10.86 4.93
N SER A 11 -16.91 -11.37 3.70
CA SER A 11 -16.66 -12.79 3.46
C SER A 11 -15.16 -13.13 3.50
N PRO A 12 -14.78 -14.35 3.94
CA PRO A 12 -13.38 -14.82 3.89
C PRO A 12 -12.76 -14.72 2.48
N MET A 13 -13.57 -14.98 1.44
CA MET A 13 -13.14 -14.83 0.05
C MET A 13 -12.89 -13.38 -0.34
N GLY A 14 -13.66 -12.43 0.21
CA GLY A 14 -13.43 -11.02 -0.03
C GLY A 14 -12.16 -10.51 0.62
N LEU A 15 -11.89 -10.93 1.85
CA LEU A 15 -10.62 -10.64 2.52
C LEU A 15 -9.43 -11.23 1.76
N PHE A 16 -9.54 -12.48 1.29
CA PHE A 16 -8.50 -13.13 0.50
C PHE A 16 -8.18 -12.37 -0.79
N TYR A 17 -9.21 -11.92 -1.52
CA TYR A 17 -9.03 -11.12 -2.73
C TYR A 17 -8.30 -9.79 -2.44
N GLU A 18 -8.70 -9.08 -1.39
CA GLU A 18 -8.05 -7.85 -0.97
C GLU A 18 -6.58 -8.08 -0.60
N LEU A 19 -6.28 -9.14 0.17
CA LEU A 19 -4.91 -9.51 0.52
C LEU A 19 -4.07 -9.87 -0.72
N TRP A 20 -4.63 -10.61 -1.67
CA TRP A 20 -3.92 -11.02 -2.88
C TRP A 20 -3.58 -9.81 -3.76
N MET A 21 -4.53 -8.91 -3.95
CA MET A 21 -4.29 -7.67 -4.66
C MET A 21 -3.29 -6.76 -3.92
N LEU A 22 -3.36 -6.70 -2.58
CA LEU A 22 -2.39 -5.96 -1.79
C LEU A 22 -0.97 -6.48 -2.02
N ALA A 23 -0.79 -7.80 -2.08
CA ALA A 23 0.50 -8.42 -2.35
C ALA A 23 1.03 -8.01 -3.73
N PHE A 24 0.17 -8.03 -4.76
CA PHE A 24 0.54 -7.61 -6.11
C PHE A 24 0.94 -6.13 -6.18
N GLU A 25 0.14 -5.24 -5.57
CA GLU A 25 0.39 -3.80 -5.51
C GLU A 25 1.70 -3.51 -4.75
N SER A 26 1.97 -4.27 -3.67
CA SER A 26 3.18 -4.14 -2.87
C SER A 26 4.42 -4.59 -3.65
N HIS A 27 4.33 -5.71 -4.39
CA HIS A 27 5.42 -6.19 -5.25
C HIS A 27 5.81 -5.13 -6.30
N GLN A 28 4.83 -4.51 -6.96
CA GLN A 28 5.10 -3.44 -7.92
C GLN A 28 5.79 -2.23 -7.27
N ALA A 29 5.34 -1.80 -6.09
CA ALA A 29 5.98 -0.73 -5.34
C ALA A 29 7.45 -1.08 -4.98
N ILE A 30 7.72 -2.32 -4.58
CA ILE A 30 9.08 -2.81 -4.27
C ILE A 30 9.99 -2.71 -5.50
N CYS A 31 9.53 -3.19 -6.67
CA CYS A 31 10.32 -3.12 -7.90
C CYS A 31 10.67 -1.66 -8.27
N LEU A 32 9.67 -0.75 -8.22
CA LEU A 32 9.87 0.66 -8.56
C LEU A 32 10.79 1.39 -7.56
N ARG A 33 10.71 1.05 -6.28
CA ARG A 33 11.58 1.60 -5.23
C ARG A 33 13.01 1.14 -5.40
N THR A 34 13.18 -0.16 -5.63
CA THR A 34 14.50 -0.76 -5.81
C THR A 34 15.19 -0.16 -7.03
N SER A 35 14.46 0.04 -8.14
CA SER A 35 15.01 0.72 -9.31
C SER A 35 15.39 2.17 -9.00
N ARG A 36 14.49 2.96 -8.39
CA ARG A 36 14.75 4.35 -7.99
C ARG A 36 15.98 4.49 -7.10
N LEU A 37 16.09 3.65 -6.07
CA LEU A 37 17.21 3.66 -5.14
C LEU A 37 18.51 3.21 -5.82
N SER A 38 18.45 2.24 -6.73
CA SER A 38 19.63 1.75 -7.46
C SER A 38 20.26 2.80 -8.39
N PHE A 39 19.47 3.75 -8.91
CA PHE A 39 19.99 4.86 -9.72
C PHE A 39 20.68 5.94 -8.89
N GLY A 40 20.48 5.97 -7.56
CA GLY A 40 21.11 6.95 -6.68
C GLY A 40 20.67 8.40 -6.93
N GLY A 41 21.49 9.35 -6.47
CA GLY A 41 21.25 10.79 -6.63
C GLY A 41 20.14 11.36 -5.74
N GLU A 42 19.77 12.61 -6.01
CA GLU A 42 18.78 13.37 -5.21
C GLU A 42 17.38 12.71 -5.21
N ALA A 43 16.98 12.13 -6.34
CA ALA A 43 15.72 11.42 -6.48
C ALA A 43 15.66 10.17 -5.59
N ALA A 44 16.77 9.44 -5.44
CA ALA A 44 16.86 8.31 -4.53
C ALA A 44 16.79 8.75 -3.05
N GLY A 45 17.45 9.85 -2.70
CA GLY A 45 17.38 10.45 -1.36
C GLY A 45 15.95 10.87 -0.98
N THR A 46 15.27 11.55 -1.91
CA THR A 46 13.86 11.93 -1.75
C THR A 46 12.96 10.71 -1.59
N GLU A 47 13.16 9.65 -2.40
CA GLU A 47 12.38 8.41 -2.27
C GLU A 47 12.63 7.73 -0.93
N ALA A 48 13.87 7.71 -0.43
CA ALA A 48 14.19 7.14 0.88
C ALA A 48 13.47 7.87 2.02
N GLN A 49 13.40 9.21 1.98
CA GLN A 49 12.67 10.00 2.97
C GLN A 49 11.16 9.76 2.91
N LEU A 50 10.59 9.70 1.70
CA LEU A 50 9.18 9.36 1.49
C LEU A 50 8.86 7.96 2.02
N MET A 51 9.72 6.98 1.74
CA MET A 51 9.59 5.62 2.26
C MET A 51 9.55 5.54 3.79
N ILE A 52 10.21 6.43 4.52
CA ILE A 52 10.18 6.47 5.98
C ILE A 52 8.89 7.14 6.46
N THR A 53 8.55 8.29 5.88
CA THR A 53 7.33 9.04 6.21
C THR A 53 6.08 8.17 6.06
N GLU A 54 5.96 7.47 4.94
CA GLU A 54 4.84 6.57 4.69
C GLU A 54 4.75 5.40 5.69
N LYS A 55 5.90 4.88 6.19
CA LYS A 55 5.89 3.82 7.22
C LYS A 55 5.38 4.35 8.55
N VAL A 56 5.75 5.58 8.91
CA VAL A 56 5.27 6.24 10.14
C VAL A 56 3.77 6.50 10.06
N ASP A 57 3.29 7.03 8.93
CA ASP A 57 1.86 7.27 8.70
C ASP A 57 1.03 5.98 8.72
N ALA A 58 1.56 4.91 8.12
CA ALA A 58 0.93 3.59 8.15
C ALA A 58 0.87 3.01 9.57
N ALA A 59 1.95 3.17 10.36
CA ALA A 59 1.98 2.74 11.76
C ALA A 59 0.95 3.51 12.60
N HIS A 60 0.85 4.82 12.43
CA HIS A 60 -0.15 5.65 13.10
C HIS A 60 -1.58 5.19 12.75
N SER A 61 -1.86 5.03 11.46
CA SER A 61 -3.17 4.57 10.96
C SER A 61 -3.53 3.16 11.45
N ALA A 62 -2.54 2.28 11.60
CA ALA A 62 -2.74 0.94 12.14
C ALA A 62 -3.06 0.97 13.64
N ILE A 63 -2.37 1.80 14.42
CA ILE A 63 -2.64 2.01 15.85
C ILE A 63 -4.06 2.55 16.05
N GLU A 64 -4.45 3.56 15.27
CA GLU A 64 -5.83 4.10 15.30
C GLU A 64 -6.87 3.02 14.98
N SER A 65 -6.61 2.21 13.95
CA SER A 65 -7.53 1.15 13.53
C SER A 65 -7.66 0.06 14.60
N LEU A 66 -6.56 -0.26 15.28
CA LEU A 66 -6.54 -1.21 16.39
C LEU A 66 -7.33 -0.68 17.60
N MET A 67 -7.08 0.57 18.00
CA MET A 67 -7.80 1.18 19.13
C MET A 67 -9.31 1.37 18.83
N GLY A 68 -9.66 1.64 17.57
CA GLY A 68 -11.04 1.82 17.13
C GLY A 68 -11.83 0.53 16.87
N GLY A 69 -11.23 -0.65 17.07
CA GLY A 69 -11.91 -1.94 16.81
C GLY A 69 -12.31 -2.13 15.35
N VAL A 70 -11.54 -1.56 14.41
CA VAL A 70 -11.89 -1.55 12.98
C VAL A 70 -11.84 -2.98 12.41
N PRO A 71 -12.86 -3.41 11.62
CA PRO A 71 -12.86 -4.73 11.00
C PRO A 71 -11.62 -4.94 10.11
N PRO A 72 -10.98 -6.13 10.14
CA PRO A 72 -9.73 -6.41 9.41
C PRO A 72 -9.77 -6.06 7.91
N ILE A 73 -10.91 -6.28 7.24
CA ILE A 73 -11.05 -5.95 5.81
C ILE A 73 -10.91 -4.46 5.51
N ARG A 74 -11.36 -3.59 6.43
CA ARG A 74 -11.24 -2.14 6.29
C ARG A 74 -9.79 -1.68 6.51
N ILE A 75 -9.04 -2.39 7.36
CA ILE A 75 -7.60 -2.18 7.55
C ILE A 75 -6.86 -2.51 6.25
N VAL A 76 -7.14 -3.67 5.64
CA VAL A 76 -6.52 -4.08 4.37
C VAL A 76 -6.85 -3.11 3.23
N GLN A 77 -8.10 -2.66 3.11
CA GLN A 77 -8.51 -1.68 2.10
C GLN A 77 -7.78 -0.33 2.23
N ARG A 78 -7.63 0.17 3.47
CA ARG A 78 -6.83 1.38 3.73
C ARG A 78 -5.38 1.18 3.32
N TYR A 79 -4.79 0.04 3.69
CA TYR A 79 -3.40 -0.28 3.35
C TYR A 79 -3.19 -0.36 1.84
N ARG A 80 -4.09 -1.01 1.10
CA ARG A 80 -4.08 -1.04 -0.38
C ARG A 80 -4.16 0.35 -1.01
N SER A 81 -4.97 1.22 -0.45
CA SER A 81 -5.16 2.58 -0.97
C SER A 81 -3.84 3.37 -0.88
N ALA A 82 -3.10 3.24 0.23
CA ALA A 82 -1.77 3.81 0.38
C ALA A 82 -0.77 3.23 -0.62
N VAL A 83 -0.72 1.89 -0.78
CA VAL A 83 0.20 1.24 -1.72
C VAL A 83 -0.08 1.65 -3.17
N ARG A 84 -1.36 1.75 -3.57
CA ARG A 84 -1.74 2.22 -4.90
C ARG A 84 -1.31 3.66 -5.16
N ALA A 85 -1.42 4.54 -4.16
CA ALA A 85 -0.94 5.92 -4.27
C ALA A 85 0.58 5.94 -4.52
N ASN A 86 1.34 5.10 -3.82
CA ASN A 86 2.78 4.97 -4.00
C ASN A 86 3.13 4.50 -5.41
N VAL A 87 2.49 3.42 -5.88
CA VAL A 87 2.68 2.92 -7.24
C VAL A 87 2.38 4.01 -8.27
N SER A 88 1.28 4.74 -8.12
CA SER A 88 0.92 5.81 -9.05
C SER A 88 1.96 6.94 -9.08
N ARG A 89 2.48 7.35 -7.93
CA ARG A 89 3.53 8.37 -7.83
C ARG A 89 4.83 7.89 -8.47
N LEU A 90 5.29 6.69 -8.09
CA LEU A 90 6.54 6.11 -8.56
C LEU A 90 6.54 5.80 -10.06
N SER A 91 5.37 5.47 -10.62
CA SER A 91 5.24 5.20 -12.07
C SER A 91 5.25 6.48 -12.92
N LYS A 92 4.99 7.64 -12.30
CA LYS A 92 4.99 8.96 -12.97
C LYS A 92 6.31 9.70 -12.81
N ALA A 93 7.04 9.39 -11.73
CA ALA A 93 8.37 9.91 -11.49
C ALA A 93 9.32 9.35 -12.55
#